data_AF-A0A543DJE7-F1
#
_entry.id   AF-A0A543DJE7-F1
#
_cell.length_a   1.000
_cell.length_b   1.000
_cell.length_c   1.000
_cell.angle_alpha   90.00
_cell.angle_beta   90.00
_cell.angle_gamma   90.00
#
_symmetry.space_group_name_H-M   'P 1'
#
loop_
_entity.id
_entity.type
_entity.pdbx_description
1 polymer ?
#
loop_
_entity_poly.entity_id
_entity_poly.type
_entity_poly.pdbx_seq_one_letter_code
_entity_poly.pdbx_strand_id
1 'polypeptide(L)'
;MLIVTVRPGPLRWLAYSYGAGLPPRYREWVLHDVTTRTWQLRHFVRAVVQLLPLLLVIYLLLPGPAWVRGCAALGGALIGLFYSAAYMYESAEHRAVKAGYPRGTAARTREEGDAEGRAERDQRYADRWRRDD
;
A
#
# COMPACT_ATOMS: atom_id res chain seq x y z
N MET A 1 9.30 -4.29 23.42
CA MET A 1 10.55 -3.88 22.74
C MET A 1 10.22 -2.67 21.88
N LEU A 2 10.60 -1.45 22.30
CA LEU A 2 10.34 -0.24 21.52
C LEU A 2 11.31 -0.21 20.34
N ILE A 3 10.85 -0.66 19.17
CA ILE A 3 11.63 -0.63 17.93
C ILE A 3 11.75 0.84 17.50
N VAL A 4 12.95 1.42 17.61
CA VAL A 4 13.24 2.78 17.15
C VAL A 4 13.30 2.77 15.62
N THR A 5 12.15 2.93 14.98
CA THR A 5 12.07 3.01 13.52
C THR A 5 12.59 4.37 13.03
N VAL A 6 13.79 4.37 12.44
CA VAL A 6 14.34 5.57 11.79
C VAL A 6 13.50 5.86 10.54
N ARG A 7 12.86 7.02 10.45
CA ARG A 7 12.03 7.39 9.29
C ARG A 7 12.90 7.95 8.15
N PRO A 8 12.67 7.57 6.89
CA PRO A 8 13.33 8.20 5.76
C PRO A 8 12.85 9.64 5.61
N GLY A 9 13.77 10.54 5.24
CA GLY A 9 13.40 11.92 4.87
C GLY A 9 12.52 11.96 3.61
N PRO A 10 11.87 13.09 3.31
CA PRO A 10 10.85 13.20 2.26
C PRO A 10 11.35 12.82 0.86
N LEU A 11 12.57 13.23 0.50
CA LEU A 11 13.18 12.89 -0.79
C LEU A 11 13.40 11.37 -0.95
N ARG A 12 13.82 10.69 0.13
CA ARG A 12 14.02 9.24 0.13
C ARG A 12 12.69 8.51 0.11
N TRP A 13 11.68 9.04 0.78
CA TRP A 13 10.32 8.51 0.71
C TRP A 13 9.75 8.63 -0.71
N LEU A 14 10.02 9.74 -1.41
CA LEU A 14 9.62 9.90 -2.81
C LEU A 14 10.32 8.87 -3.70
N ALA A 15 11.65 8.77 -3.63
CA ALA A 15 12.40 7.77 -4.39
C ALA A 15 11.91 6.34 -4.08
N TYR A 16 11.70 6.03 -2.80
CA TYR A 16 11.10 4.77 -2.35
C TYR A 16 9.71 4.54 -2.92
N SER A 17 8.88 5.58 -3.02
CA SER A 17 7.54 5.49 -3.61
C SER A 17 7.62 5.03 -5.06
N TYR A 18 8.56 5.56 -5.85
CA TYR A 18 8.89 5.12 -7.21
C TYR A 18 9.65 3.77 -7.30
N GLY A 19 9.84 3.08 -6.18
CA GLY A 19 10.43 1.75 -6.13
C GLY A 19 11.93 1.73 -5.86
N ALA A 20 12.58 2.86 -5.54
CA ALA A 20 13.97 2.85 -5.11
C ALA A 20 14.14 2.06 -3.79
N GLY A 21 15.31 1.41 -3.64
CA GLY A 21 15.67 0.77 -2.38
C GLY A 21 16.03 1.81 -1.33
N LEU A 22 15.75 1.50 -0.06
CA LEU A 22 16.25 2.28 1.06
C LEU A 22 17.52 1.62 1.63
N PRO A 23 18.48 2.40 2.17
CA PRO A 23 19.64 1.85 2.85
C PRO A 23 19.26 0.89 4.00
N PRO A 24 20.11 -0.10 4.35
CA PRO A 24 19.79 -1.14 5.33
C PRO A 24 19.29 -0.65 6.69
N ARG A 25 19.73 0.54 7.14
CA ARG A 25 19.24 1.18 8.38
C ARG A 25 17.74 1.45 8.42
N TYR A 26 17.05 1.44 7.29
CA TYR A 26 15.60 1.67 7.18
C TYR A 26 14.81 0.37 7.07
N ARG A 27 15.44 -0.81 7.17
CA ARG A 27 14.77 -2.09 6.96
C ARG A 27 13.54 -2.28 7.86
N GLU A 28 13.66 -1.93 9.13
CA GLU A 28 12.56 -2.05 10.10
C GLU A 28 11.42 -1.10 9.78
N TRP A 29 11.75 0.12 9.30
CA TRP A 29 10.75 1.06 8.83
C TRP A 29 10.02 0.53 7.59
N VAL A 30 10.73 -0.09 6.64
CA VAL A 30 10.10 -0.68 5.44
C VAL A 30 9.15 -1.81 5.85
N LEU A 31 9.59 -2.70 6.74
CA LEU A 31 8.74 -3.77 7.25
C LEU A 31 7.49 -3.20 7.93
N HIS A 32 7.65 -2.22 8.82
CA HIS A 32 6.52 -1.56 9.46
C HIS A 32 5.59 -0.84 8.46
N ASP A 33 6.14 -0.18 7.44
CA ASP A 33 5.36 0.52 6.41
C ASP A 33 4.41 -0.43 5.65
N VAL A 34 4.86 -1.67 5.41
CA VAL A 34 4.10 -2.67 4.65
C VAL A 34 3.26 -3.62 5.53
N THR A 35 3.37 -3.53 6.85
CA THR A 35 2.64 -4.42 7.79
C THR A 35 1.75 -3.69 8.80
N THR A 36 1.91 -2.38 8.97
CA THR A 36 1.09 -1.56 9.88
C THR A 36 -0.40 -1.62 9.54
N ARG A 37 -1.30 -1.36 10.50
CA ARG A 37 -2.76 -1.37 10.27
C ARG A 37 -3.24 -0.48 9.11
N THR A 38 -2.50 0.58 8.78
CA THR A 38 -2.80 1.51 7.67
C THR A 38 -1.97 1.26 6.41
N TRP A 39 -1.37 0.07 6.26
CA TRP A 39 -0.45 -0.23 5.16
C TRP A 39 -1.12 -0.12 3.78
N GLN A 40 -2.40 -0.48 3.65
CA GLN A 40 -3.16 -0.33 2.40
C GLN A 40 -3.30 1.14 2.01
N LEU A 41 -3.64 2.01 2.98
CA LEU A 41 -3.74 3.44 2.74
C LEU A 41 -2.40 4.02 2.28
N ARG A 42 -1.31 3.63 2.94
CA ARG A 42 0.06 4.02 2.54
C ARG A 42 0.40 3.55 1.13
N HIS A 43 -0.06 2.35 0.74
CA HIS A 43 0.08 1.84 -0.62
C HIS A 43 -0.67 2.68 -1.64
N PHE A 44 -1.93 3.02 -1.37
CA PHE A 44 -2.72 3.89 -2.24
C PHE A 44 -2.13 5.29 -2.34
N VAL A 45 -1.64 5.87 -1.25
CA VAL A 45 -0.94 7.16 -1.28
C VAL A 45 0.27 7.09 -2.21
N ARG A 46 1.09 6.03 -2.13
CA ARG A 46 2.21 5.83 -3.04
C ARG A 46 1.76 5.69 -4.50
N ALA A 47 0.68 4.95 -4.75
CA ALA A 47 0.13 4.79 -6.09
C ALA A 47 -0.37 6.13 -6.67
N VAL A 48 -1.09 6.93 -5.88
CA VAL A 48 -1.50 8.29 -6.28
C VAL A 48 -0.27 9.15 -6.57
N VAL A 49 0.75 9.12 -5.73
CA VAL A 49 2.00 9.88 -5.95
C VAL A 49 2.71 9.49 -7.25
N GLN A 50 2.70 8.19 -7.61
CA GLN A 50 3.25 7.72 -8.89
C GLN A 50 2.38 8.11 -10.09
N LEU A 51 1.06 8.15 -9.92
CA LEU A 51 0.11 8.53 -10.97
C LEU A 51 0.09 10.05 -11.22
N LEU A 52 0.33 10.87 -10.18
CA LEU A 52 0.21 12.32 -10.26
C LEU A 52 0.93 12.97 -11.45
N PRO A 53 2.21 12.67 -11.77
CA PRO A 53 2.86 13.24 -12.95
C PRO A 53 2.12 12.90 -14.25
N LEU A 54 1.67 11.66 -14.40
CA LEU A 54 0.91 11.23 -15.58
C LEU A 54 -0.45 11.95 -15.67
N LEU A 55 -1.17 12.05 -14.55
CA LEU A 55 -2.47 12.73 -14.49
C LEU A 55 -2.33 14.23 -14.81
N LEU A 56 -1.27 14.87 -14.33
CA LEU A 56 -0.96 16.27 -14.65
C LEU A 56 -0.65 16.44 -16.14
N VAL A 57 0.13 15.54 -16.73
CA VAL A 57 0.42 15.57 -18.17
C VAL A 57 -0.87 15.43 -18.97
N ILE A 58 -1.73 14.47 -18.63
CA ILE A 58 -3.04 14.29 -19.29
C ILE A 58 -3.87 15.56 -19.16
N TYR A 59 -3.96 16.14 -17.97
CA TYR A 59 -4.81 17.32 -17.75
C TYR A 59 -4.29 18.59 -18.46
N LEU A 60 -2.98 18.78 -18.50
CA LEU A 60 -2.37 19.99 -19.06
C LEU A 60 -2.26 19.92 -20.59
N LEU A 61 -1.90 18.77 -21.15
CA LEU A 61 -1.60 18.62 -22.58
C LEU A 61 -2.82 18.23 -23.41
N LEU A 62 -3.83 17.57 -22.83
CA LEU A 62 -4.99 17.14 -23.59
C LEU A 62 -5.82 18.37 -24.01
N PRO A 63 -5.99 18.64 -25.32
CA PRO A 63 -6.85 19.72 -25.77
C PRO A 63 -8.32 19.40 -25.47
N GLY A 64 -9.09 20.41 -25.08
CA GLY A 64 -10.54 20.28 -24.85
C GLY A 64 -11.03 20.96 -23.57
N PRO A 65 -12.34 20.87 -23.28
CA PRO A 65 -12.94 21.43 -22.07
C PRO A 65 -12.38 20.81 -20.79
N ALA A 66 -12.29 21.59 -19.70
CA ALA A 66 -11.72 21.14 -18.43
C ALA A 66 -12.39 19.87 -17.86
N TRP A 67 -13.70 19.71 -18.06
CA TRP A 67 -14.44 18.53 -17.59
C TRP A 67 -14.02 17.26 -18.35
N VAL A 68 -13.78 17.34 -19.67
CA VAL A 68 -13.34 16.19 -20.48
C VAL A 68 -11.97 15.71 -19.99
N ARG A 69 -11.05 16.65 -19.78
CA ARG A 69 -9.72 16.37 -19.23
C ARG A 69 -9.80 15.76 -17.83
N GLY A 70 -10.69 16.30 -17.00
CA GLY A 70 -10.98 15.77 -15.66
C GLY A 70 -11.49 14.33 -15.71
N CYS A 71 -12.46 14.02 -16.57
CA CYS A 71 -12.96 12.66 -16.76
C CYS A 71 -11.89 11.70 -17.29
N ALA A 72 -11.06 12.14 -18.24
CA ALA A 72 -9.97 11.32 -18.77
C ALA A 72 -8.92 11.01 -17.70
N ALA A 73 -8.49 12.01 -16.95
CA ALA A 73 -7.57 11.85 -15.83
C ALA A 73 -8.17 10.94 -14.73
N LEU A 74 -9.44 11.15 -14.37
CA LEU A 74 -10.14 10.32 -13.38
C LEU A 74 -10.24 8.86 -13.84
N GLY A 75 -10.62 8.62 -15.09
CA GLY A 75 -10.71 7.26 -15.66
C GLY A 75 -9.37 6.53 -15.60
N GLY A 76 -8.28 7.21 -16.02
CA GLY A 76 -6.92 6.68 -15.90
C GLY A 76 -6.50 6.41 -14.46
N ALA A 77 -6.83 7.33 -13.53
CA ALA A 77 -6.55 7.17 -12.11
C ALA A 77 -7.26 5.95 -11.52
N LEU A 78 -8.55 5.75 -11.85
CA LEU A 78 -9.34 4.61 -11.37
C LEU A 78 -8.76 3.28 -11.85
N ILE A 79 -8.40 3.17 -13.13
CA ILE A 79 -7.75 1.97 -13.68
C ILE A 79 -6.39 1.73 -12.99
N GLY A 80 -5.58 2.78 -12.84
CA GLY A 80 -4.28 2.68 -12.15
C GLY A 80 -4.41 2.23 -10.70
N LEU A 81 -5.39 2.76 -9.97
CA LEU A 81 -5.67 2.37 -8.59
C LEU A 81 -6.22 0.95 -8.48
N PHE A 82 -7.04 0.51 -9.44
CA PHE A 82 -7.53 -0.86 -9.52
C PHE A 82 -6.37 -1.86 -9.65
N TYR A 83 -5.48 -1.65 -10.62
CA TYR A 83 -4.30 -2.51 -10.78
C TYR A 83 -3.35 -2.42 -9.58
N SER A 84 -3.18 -1.22 -9.02
CA SER A 84 -2.41 -1.04 -7.79
C SER A 84 -2.96 -1.86 -6.63
N ALA A 85 -4.29 -1.94 -6.48
CA ALA A 85 -4.93 -2.78 -5.47
C ALA A 85 -4.71 -4.27 -5.75
N ALA A 86 -4.85 -4.70 -7.00
CA ALA A 86 -4.64 -6.09 -7.41
C ALA A 86 -3.22 -6.60 -7.09
N TYR A 87 -2.19 -5.76 -7.32
CA TYR A 87 -0.78 -6.10 -7.07
C TYR A 87 -0.25 -5.61 -5.72
N MET A 88 -1.13 -5.15 -4.84
CA MET A 88 -0.75 -4.51 -3.58
C MET A 88 0.06 -5.44 -2.67
N TYR A 89 -0.34 -6.71 -2.56
CA TYR A 89 0.33 -7.71 -1.73
C TYR A 89 1.71 -8.08 -2.28
N GLU A 90 1.83 -8.34 -3.59
CA GLU A 90 3.11 -8.63 -4.21
C GLU A 90 4.05 -7.43 -4.11
N SER A 91 3.53 -6.21 -4.29
CA SER A 91 4.31 -4.97 -4.15
C SER A 91 4.85 -4.78 -2.73
N ALA A 92 4.05 -5.08 -1.72
CA ALA A 92 4.44 -5.05 -0.31
C ALA A 92 5.55 -6.07 -0.02
N GLU A 93 5.39 -7.30 -0.51
CA GLU A 93 6.36 -8.38 -0.33
C GLU A 93 7.69 -8.07 -1.04
N HIS A 94 7.62 -7.61 -2.29
CA HIS A 94 8.81 -7.22 -3.05
C HIS A 94 9.60 -6.10 -2.35
N ARG A 95 8.93 -5.16 -1.68
CA ARG A 95 9.59 -4.11 -0.87
C ARG A 95 10.27 -4.68 0.37
N ALA A 96 9.65 -5.64 1.06
CA ALA A 96 10.27 -6.32 2.18
C ALA A 96 11.51 -7.11 1.75
N VAL A 97 11.42 -7.84 0.63
CA VAL A 97 12.55 -8.55 0.04
C VAL A 97 13.67 -7.59 -0.35
N LYS A 98 13.35 -6.46 -0.97
CA LYS A 98 14.33 -5.41 -1.33
C LYS A 98 15.02 -4.79 -0.11
N ALA A 99 14.36 -4.78 1.05
CA ALA A 99 14.93 -4.34 2.33
C ALA A 99 15.77 -5.44 3.03
N GLY A 100 15.90 -6.62 2.42
CA GLY A 100 16.73 -7.73 2.91
C GLY A 100 15.99 -8.71 3.82
N TYR A 101 14.66 -8.76 3.77
CA TYR A 101 13.88 -9.79 4.46
C TYR A 101 13.65 -11.01 3.56
N PRO A 102 13.54 -12.22 4.13
CA PRO A 102 13.10 -13.39 3.38
C PRO A 102 11.70 -13.20 2.78
N ARG A 103 11.44 -13.78 1.62
CA ARG A 103 10.09 -13.77 1.03
C ARG A 103 9.08 -14.45 1.96
N GLY A 104 7.89 -13.87 2.06
CA GLY A 104 6.81 -14.25 2.95
C GLY A 104 6.85 -13.57 4.32
N THR A 105 7.88 -12.76 4.63
CA THR A 105 7.97 -12.09 5.93
C THR A 105 6.85 -11.08 6.12
N ALA A 106 6.57 -10.24 5.13
CA ALA A 106 5.53 -9.22 5.25
C ALA A 106 4.12 -9.83 5.29
N ALA A 107 3.89 -10.92 4.54
CA ALA A 107 2.66 -11.72 4.66
C ALA A 107 2.46 -12.26 6.08
N ARG A 108 3.46 -12.97 6.61
CA ARG A 108 3.39 -13.56 7.96
C ARG A 108 3.17 -12.51 9.04
N THR A 109 3.89 -11.39 9.02
CA THR A 109 3.70 -10.32 10.02
C THR A 109 2.29 -9.72 9.96
N ARG A 110 1.70 -9.60 8.77
CA ARG A 110 0.30 -9.15 8.64
C ARG A 110 -0.69 -10.20 9.15
N GLU A 111 -0.43 -11.47 8.88
CA GLU A 111 -1.24 -12.57 9.41
C GLU A 111 -1.19 -12.61 10.93
N GLU A 112 -0.01 -12.50 11.53
CA GLU A 112 0.18 -12.41 12.99
C GLU A 112 -0.56 -11.20 13.58
N GLY A 113 -0.45 -10.02 12.96
CA GLY A 113 -1.13 -8.80 13.42
C GLY A 113 -2.65 -8.81 13.25
N ASP A 114 -3.20 -9.68 12.39
CA ASP A 114 -4.64 -9.82 12.14
C ASP A 114 -5.24 -11.07 12.82
N ALA A 115 -4.45 -11.81 13.61
CA ALA A 115 -4.92 -13.00 14.32
C ALA A 115 -6.06 -12.69 15.30
N GLU A 116 -5.96 -11.59 16.04
CA GLU A 116 -7.01 -11.13 16.96
C GLU A 116 -8.30 -10.77 16.21
N GLY A 117 -8.18 -10.03 15.08
CA GLY A 117 -9.32 -9.65 14.26
C GLY A 117 -10.02 -10.84 13.58
N ARG A 118 -9.27 -11.89 13.22
CA ARG A 118 -9.85 -13.15 12.72
C ARG A 118 -10.61 -13.89 13.82
N ALA A 119 -10.04 -14.01 15.01
CA ALA A 119 -10.71 -14.67 16.14
C ALA A 119 -12.05 -13.99 16.48
N GLU A 120 -12.12 -12.66 16.48
CA GLU A 120 -13.38 -11.92 16.67
C GLU A 120 -14.40 -12.17 15.56
N ARG A 121 -13.96 -12.26 14.29
CA ARG A 121 -14.84 -12.55 13.15
C ARG A 121 -15.38 -13.97 13.20
N ASP A 122 -14.54 -14.94 13.56
CA ASP A 122 -14.92 -16.34 13.69
C ASP A 122 -15.91 -16.54 14.83
N GLN A 123 -15.72 -15.84 15.96
CA GLN A 123 -16.70 -15.81 17.05
C GLN A 123 -18.05 -15.23 16.59
N ARG A 124 -18.04 -14.08 15.91
CA ARG A 124 -19.27 -13.48 15.35
C ARG A 124 -19.97 -14.37 14.34
N TYR A 125 -19.20 -15.13 13.55
CA TYR A 125 -19.73 -16.10 12.61
C TYR A 125 -20.37 -17.28 13.34
N ALA A 126 -19.67 -17.86 14.33
CA ALA A 126 -20.18 -18.96 15.16
C ALA A 126 -21.45 -18.57 15.92
N ASP A 127 -21.50 -17.35 16.48
CA ASP A 127 -22.67 -16.83 17.19
C ASP A 127 -23.87 -16.59 16.27
N ARG A 128 -23.64 -16.34 14.98
CA ARG A 128 -24.73 -16.22 13.99
C ARG A 128 -25.34 -17.58 13.71
N TRP A 129 -24.52 -18.58 13.40
CA TRP A 129 -25.00 -19.94 13.10
C TRP A 129 -25.61 -20.63 14.32
N ARG A 130 -25.11 -20.40 15.53
CA ARG A 130 -25.71 -20.95 16.76
C ARG A 130 -27.13 -20.41 17.06
N ARG A 131 -27.54 -19.30 16.45
CA ARG A 131 -28.89 -18.73 16.64
C ARG A 131 -29.93 -19.27 15.66
N ASP A 132 -29.49 -19.96 14.60
CA ASP A 132 -30.35 -20.49 13.55
C ASP A 132 -30.72 -21.99 13.79
N ASP A 133 -30.19 -22.60 14.86
CA ASP A 133 -30.54 -23.93 15.40
C ASP A 133 -31.46 -23.80 16.64
#